data_AF-T0YX98-F1
#
_entry.id   AF-T0YX98-F1
#
_cell.length_a   1.000
_cell.length_b   1.000
_cell.length_c   1.000
_cell.angle_alpha   90.00
_cell.angle_beta   90.00
_cell.angle_gamma   90.00
#
_symmetry.space_group_name_H-M   'P 1'
#
loop_
_entity.id
_entity.type
_entity.pdbx_description
1 polymer ?
#
loop_
_entity_poly.entity_id
_entity_poly.type
_entity_poly.pdbx_seq_one_letter_code
_entity_poly.pdbx_strand_id
1 'polypeptide(L)' 'MSWPRGASEVPDDPRDRIVATVACHSAVRAGDSIEAAALVRIWSDLRALEAAPTTCPHGRPIAFEIPFSRIDRWFLRSGP' A
#
# COMPACT_ATOMS: atom_id res chain seq x y z
N MET A 1 -13.70 0.77 9.43
CA MET A 1 -13.49 1.12 8.00
C MET A 1 -13.10 -0.17 7.29
N SER A 2 -13.98 -0.76 6.50
CA SER A 2 -13.63 -1.95 5.70
C SER A 2 -12.67 -1.53 4.59
N TRP A 3 -11.40 -1.88 4.70
CA TRP A 3 -10.45 -1.65 3.62
C TRP A 3 -10.89 -2.44 2.37
N PRO A 4 -11.10 -1.79 1.21
CA PRO A 4 -11.52 -2.49 0.01
C PRO A 4 -10.40 -3.44 -0.43
N ARG A 5 -10.74 -4.72 -0.61
CA ARG A 5 -9.84 -5.66 -1.30
C ARG A 5 -9.65 -5.12 -2.71
N GLY A 6 -8.43 -4.71 -3.02
CA GLY A 6 -8.10 -4.00 -4.26
C GLY A 6 -8.61 -4.74 -5.49
N ALA A 7 -9.52 -4.12 -6.22
CA ALA A 7 -9.73 -4.41 -7.63
C ALA A 7 -8.65 -3.65 -8.39
N SER A 8 -7.85 -4.36 -9.20
CA SER A 8 -6.80 -3.76 -10.02
C SER A 8 -7.31 -3.58 -11.45
N GLU A 9 -7.29 -2.35 -11.95
CA GLU A 9 -7.24 -2.10 -13.38
C GLU A 9 -5.83 -1.61 -13.72
N VAL A 10 -5.15 -2.34 -14.61
CA VAL A 10 -3.89 -1.87 -15.18
C VAL A 10 -4.24 -0.75 -16.16
N PRO A 11 -3.53 0.40 -16.15
CA PRO A 11 -3.87 1.48 -17.06
C PRO A 11 -3.77 1.05 -18.53
N ASP A 12 -4.82 1.33 -19.31
CA ASP A 12 -4.85 1.02 -20.73
C ASP A 12 -4.31 2.19 -21.59
N ASP A 13 -4.47 3.43 -21.11
CA ASP A 13 -3.92 4.63 -21.75
C ASP A 13 -2.37 4.60 -21.74
N PRO A 14 -1.71 4.75 -22.91
CA PRO A 14 -0.25 4.87 -22.99
C PRO A 14 0.37 5.93 -22.08
N ARG A 15 -0.32 7.06 -21.85
CA ARG A 15 0.13 8.11 -20.93
C ARG A 15 0.16 7.61 -19.49
N ASP A 16 -0.90 6.95 -19.06
CA ASP A 16 -0.99 6.40 -17.70
C ASP A 16 0.03 5.28 -17.47
N ARG A 17 0.35 4.48 -18.50
CA ARG A 17 1.43 3.49 -18.43
C ARG A 17 2.81 4.12 -18.20
N ILE A 18 3.08 5.25 -18.84
CA ILE A 18 4.32 6.00 -18.63
C ILE A 18 4.35 6.56 -17.21
N VAL A 19 3.26 7.18 -16.75
CA VAL A 19 3.16 7.72 -15.39
C VAL A 19 3.31 6.62 -14.33
N ALA A 20 2.67 5.46 -14.53
CA ALA A 20 2.81 4.28 -13.67
C ALA A 20 4.27 3.82 -13.58
N THR A 21 4.97 3.77 -14.73
CA THR A 21 6.39 3.41 -14.78
C THR A 21 7.25 4.41 -14.00
N VAL A 22 7.07 5.71 -14.23
CA VAL A 22 7.79 6.76 -13.50
C VAL A 22 7.54 6.63 -11.99
N ALA A 23 6.27 6.50 -11.57
CA ALA A 23 5.91 6.37 -10.17
C ALA A 23 6.54 5.13 -9.50
N CYS A 24 6.58 3.99 -10.19
CA CYS A 24 7.19 2.76 -9.67
C CYS A 24 8.72 2.87 -9.56
N HIS A 25 9.35 3.63 -10.45
CA HIS A 25 10.81 3.82 -10.47
C HIS A 25 11.32 4.97 -9.60
N SER A 26 10.47 5.92 -9.25
CA SER A 26 10.79 6.97 -8.27
C SER A 26 10.45 6.58 -6.82
N ALA A 27 9.65 5.52 -6.61
CA ALA A 27 9.25 5.09 -5.28
C ALA A 27 10.38 4.40 -4.52
N VAL A 28 10.28 4.46 -3.18
CA VAL A 28 11.07 3.64 -2.26
C VAL A 28 10.72 2.16 -2.50
N ARG A 29 11.75 1.31 -2.54
CA ARG A 29 11.65 -0.11 -2.90
C ARG A 29 12.23 -1.01 -1.82
N ALA A 30 11.93 -2.29 -1.95
CA ALA A 30 12.51 -3.31 -1.09
C ALA A 30 14.05 -3.30 -1.22
N GLY A 31 14.73 -3.18 -0.08
CA GLY A 31 16.20 -3.11 -0.02
C GLY A 31 16.74 -1.69 0.12
N ASP A 32 15.93 -0.66 -0.12
CA ASP A 32 16.37 0.73 0.09
C ASP A 32 16.48 1.04 1.59
N SER A 33 17.51 1.78 1.97
CA SER A 33 17.61 2.37 3.31
C SER A 33 16.66 3.57 3.41
N ILE A 34 15.85 3.62 4.45
CA ILE A 34 14.89 4.70 4.67
C ILE A 34 14.88 5.15 6.13
N GLU A 35 14.85 6.47 6.32
CA GLU A 35 14.70 7.08 7.64
C GLU A 35 13.27 6.98 8.15
N ALA A 36 13.11 6.84 9.47
CA ALA A 36 11.79 6.73 10.10
C ALA A 36 10.86 7.92 9.76
N ALA A 37 11.41 9.13 9.67
CA ALA A 37 10.65 10.33 9.29
C ALA A 37 10.07 10.23 7.87
N ALA A 38 10.80 9.64 6.92
CA ALA A 38 10.33 9.44 5.55
C ALA A 38 9.21 8.39 5.49
N LEU A 39 9.30 7.31 6.28
CA LEU A 39 8.22 6.32 6.39
C LEU A 39 6.91 6.96 6.90
N VAL A 40 7.00 7.77 7.96
CA VAL A 40 5.84 8.50 8.49
C VAL A 40 5.25 9.41 7.42
N ARG A 41 6.10 10.13 6.67
CA ARG A 41 5.65 11.01 5.60
C ARG A 41 4.92 10.25 4.49
N ILE A 42 5.48 9.14 4.00
CA ILE A 42 4.84 8.29 2.98
C ILE A 42 3.46 7.85 3.44
N TRP A 43 3.34 7.42 4.70
CA TRP A 43 2.06 6.98 5.25
C TRP A 43 1.05 8.12 5.39
N SER A 44 1.49 9.29 5.86
CA SER A 44 0.65 10.49 5.94
C SER A 44 0.15 10.94 4.56
N ASP A 45 1.04 10.98 3.56
CA ASP A 45 0.70 11.36 2.19
C ASP A 45 -0.32 10.39 1.58
N LEU A 46 -0.13 9.07 1.76
CA LEU A 46 -1.09 8.06 1.31
C LEU A 46 -2.49 8.25 1.92
N ARG A 47 -2.55 8.60 3.21
CA ARG A 47 -3.82 8.81 3.93
C ARG A 47 -4.53 10.12 3.56
N ALA A 48 -3.79 11.10 3.04
CA ALA A 48 -4.35 12.37 2.61
C ALA A 48 -5.00 12.29 1.23
N LEU A 49 -4.72 11.23 0.46
CA LEU A 49 -5.34 11.02 -0.85
C LEU A 49 -6.83 10.68 -0.70
N GLU A 50 -7.69 11.50 -1.31
CA GLU A 50 -9.14 11.25 -1.37
C GLU A 50 -9.47 9.90 -2.02
N ALA A 51 -8.67 9.49 -3.01
CA ALA A 51 -8.83 8.21 -3.71
C ALA A 51 -8.58 6.98 -2.82
N ALA A 52 -7.92 7.15 -1.66
CA ALA A 52 -7.60 6.09 -0.69
C ALA A 52 -7.15 4.76 -1.35
N PRO A 53 -6.11 4.79 -2.20
CA PRO A 53 -5.76 3.63 -3.02
C PRO A 53 -5.28 2.46 -2.15
N THR A 54 -5.66 1.24 -2.52
CA THR A 54 -5.19 -0.01 -1.87
C THR A 54 -4.27 -0.83 -2.76
N THR A 55 -4.03 -0.39 -3.99
CA THR A 55 -3.16 -1.01 -4.99
C THR A 55 -2.23 0.03 -5.60
N CYS A 56 -1.06 -0.41 -6.09
CA CYS A 56 -0.18 0.42 -6.88
C CYS A 56 -0.74 0.59 -8.30
N PRO A 57 -0.20 1.54 -9.10
CA PRO A 57 -0.64 1.73 -10.50
C PRO A 57 -0.48 0.51 -11.42
N HIS A 58 0.20 -0.55 -10.96
CA HIS A 58 0.34 -1.84 -11.67
C HIS A 58 -0.50 -2.97 -11.06
N GLY A 59 -1.35 -2.68 -10.07
CA GLY A 59 -2.26 -3.64 -9.46
C GLY A 59 -1.73 -4.42 -8.25
N ARG A 60 -0.49 -4.21 -7.81
CA ARG A 60 0.02 -4.86 -6.57
C ARG A 60 -0.62 -4.23 -5.34
N PRO A 61 -1.11 -5.00 -4.34
CA PRO A 61 -1.56 -4.43 -3.07
C PRO A 61 -0.43 -3.65 -2.38
N ILE A 62 -0.73 -2.44 -1.89
CA ILE A 62 0.26 -1.61 -1.16
C ILE A 62 0.10 -1.70 0.36
N ALA A 63 -1.04 -2.19 0.84
CA ALA A 63 -1.28 -2.45 2.25
C ALA A 63 -2.36 -3.52 2.42
N PHE A 64 -2.35 -4.18 3.56
CA PHE A 64 -3.33 -5.17 3.98
C PHE A 64 -3.58 -5.06 5.48
N GLU A 65 -4.78 -5.40 5.90
CA GLU A 65 -5.18 -5.38 7.30
C GLU A 65 -4.88 -6.73 7.96
N ILE A 66 -4.18 -6.71 9.10
CA ILE A 66 -4.04 -7.85 9.99
C ILE A 66 -4.81 -7.50 11.27
N PRO A 67 -5.97 -8.13 11.55
CA PRO A 67 -6.69 -7.89 12.79
C PRO A 67 -5.92 -8.45 13.99
N PHE A 68 -6.08 -7.84 15.16
CA PHE A 68 -5.42 -8.28 16.40
C PHE A 68 -5.71 -9.75 16.73
N SER A 69 -6.95 -10.20 16.57
CA SER A 69 -7.33 -11.61 16.72
C SER A 69 -6.60 -12.58 15.79
N ARG A 70 -6.08 -12.12 14.64
CA ARG A 70 -5.21 -12.94 13.77
C ARG A 70 -3.80 -13.04 14.35
N ILE A 71 -3.28 -11.94 14.90
CA ILE A 71 -1.99 -11.92 15.59
C ILE A 71 -2.05 -12.83 16.82
N ASP A 72 -3.09 -12.71 17.65
CA ASP A 72 -3.25 -13.52 18.86
C ASP A 72 -3.25 -15.02 18.58
N ARG A 73 -3.94 -15.45 17.51
CA ARG A 73 -3.95 -16.86 17.09
C ARG A 73 -2.56 -17.39 16.72
N TRP A 74 -1.67 -16.56 16.14
CA TRP A 74 -0.29 -16.97 15.87
C TRP A 74 0.50 -17.25 17.15
N PHE A 75 0.09 -16.66 18.28
CA PHE A 75 0.69 -16.87 19.59
C PHE A 75 -0.15 -17.76 20.51
N LEU A 76 -1.14 -18.50 19.97
CA LEU A 76 -2.06 -19.36 20.73
C LEU A 76 -2.83 -18.62 21.84
N ARG A 77 -3.08 -17.32 21.64
CA ARG A 77 -3.88 -16.49 22.54
C ARG A 77 -5.31 -16.41 22.03
N SER A 78 -6.24 -16.26 22.98
CA SER A 78 -7.67 -16.07 22.72
C SER A 78 -8.09 -14.61 22.96
N GLY A 79 -7.18 -13.66 22.71
CA GLY A 79 -7.48 -12.23 22.86
C GLY A 79 -8.62 -11.78 21.94
N PRO A 80 -9.29 -10.67 22.28
CA PRO A 80 -10.48 -10.19 21.57
C PRO A 80 -10.25 -9.88 20.08
#